data_AF-A0A957FB34-F1
#
_entry.id   AF-A0A957FB34-F1
#
_cell.length_a   1.000
_cell.length_b   1.000
_cell.length_c   1.000
_cell.angle_alpha   90.00
_cell.angle_beta   90.00
_cell.angle_gamma   90.00
#
_symmetry.space_group_name_H-M   'P 1'
#
loop_
_entity.id
_entity.type
_entity.pdbx_description
1 polymer ?
#
loop_
_entity_poly.entity_id
_entity_poly.type
_entity_poly.pdbx_seq_one_letter_code
_entity_poly.pdbx_strand_id
1 'polypeptide(L)'
;MSTTTPSLNPDPLRAQFPALQQQVNGKTAVYLDGPGGTQVPQRVIDAISQALSLGISNHGGPFITSERSDAITDAARAAIADLYNARNPEEIVFGQNMTSLTFAISRAIARTWQ
;
A
#
# COMPACT_ATOMS: atom_id res chain seq x y z
N MET A 1 35.79 10.94 -4.20
CA MET A 1 34.68 11.67 -4.84
C MET A 1 33.66 11.99 -3.77
N SER A 2 33.44 13.28 -3.47
CA SER A 2 32.47 13.71 -2.46
C SER A 2 31.07 13.69 -3.10
N THR A 3 30.21 12.76 -2.71
CA THR A 3 28.83 12.70 -3.18
C THR A 3 27.99 13.70 -2.40
N THR A 4 27.61 14.81 -3.02
CA THR A 4 26.63 15.74 -2.45
C THR A 4 25.27 15.04 -2.44
N THR A 5 24.78 14.63 -1.27
CA THR A 5 23.42 14.10 -1.14
C THR A 5 22.43 15.21 -1.54
N PRO A 6 21.56 14.99 -2.53
CA PRO A 6 20.58 16.00 -2.92
C PRO A 6 19.67 16.32 -1.72
N SER A 7 19.46 17.62 -1.48
CA SER A 7 18.56 18.10 -0.43
C SER A 7 17.10 17.86 -0.84
N LEU A 8 16.33 17.21 0.03
CA LEU A 8 14.91 16.95 -0.18
C LEU A 8 14.08 18.19 0.19
N ASN A 9 13.33 18.74 -0.76
CA ASN A 9 12.33 19.77 -0.48
C ASN A 9 10.98 19.12 -0.08
N PRO A 10 10.50 19.31 1.17
CA PRO A 10 9.28 18.65 1.66
C PRO A 10 7.99 19.30 1.17
N ASP A 11 7.99 20.58 0.75
CA ASP A 11 6.76 21.31 0.40
C ASP A 11 5.94 20.64 -0.73
N PRO A 12 6.54 20.28 -1.88
CA PRO A 12 5.82 19.58 -2.94
C PRO A 12 5.36 18.18 -2.54
N LEU A 13 6.02 17.55 -1.56
CA LEU A 13 5.60 16.25 -1.04
C LEU A 13 4.39 16.40 -0.11
N ARG A 14 4.42 17.37 0.80
CA ARG A 14 3.32 17.66 1.74
C ARG A 14 2.03 18.02 0.99
N ALA A 15 2.14 18.75 -0.12
CA ALA A 15 1.01 19.11 -0.97
C ALA A 15 0.27 17.89 -1.54
N GLN A 16 0.91 16.72 -1.63
CA GLN A 16 0.27 15.49 -2.11
C GLN A 16 -0.63 14.82 -1.07
N PHE A 17 -0.66 15.27 0.19
CA PHE A 17 -1.45 14.68 1.27
C PHE A 17 -2.57 15.63 1.69
N PRO A 18 -3.82 15.43 1.21
CA PRO A 18 -4.94 16.34 1.52
C PRO A 18 -5.21 16.51 3.01
N ALA A 19 -4.94 15.46 3.81
CA ALA A 19 -5.09 15.48 5.26
C ALA A 19 -4.22 16.57 5.92
N LEU A 20 -3.06 16.90 5.36
CA LEU A 20 -2.14 17.89 5.93
C LEU A 20 -2.63 19.34 5.75
N GLN A 21 -3.67 19.55 4.94
CA GLN A 21 -4.29 20.86 4.71
C GLN A 21 -5.56 21.05 5.54
N GLN A 22 -5.97 20.05 6.32
CA GLN A 22 -7.15 20.14 7.16
C GLN A 22 -6.93 21.10 8.32
N GLN A 23 -8.01 21.76 8.76
CA GLN A 23 -8.00 22.63 9.94
C GLN A 23 -8.57 21.86 11.13
N VAL A 24 -7.78 21.72 12.20
CA VAL A 24 -8.18 21.12 13.47
C VAL A 24 -8.09 22.21 14.55
N ASN A 25 -9.21 22.51 15.21
CA ASN A 25 -9.29 23.58 16.22
C ASN A 25 -8.77 24.94 15.71
N GLY A 26 -9.09 25.27 14.46
CA GLY A 26 -8.69 26.54 13.82
C GLY A 26 -7.22 26.62 13.40
N LYS A 27 -6.45 25.53 13.50
CA LYS A 27 -5.04 25.45 13.09
C LYS A 27 -4.84 24.36 12.04
N THR A 28 -3.83 24.51 11.20
CA THR A 28 -3.47 23.47 10.23
C THR A 28 -3.02 22.19 10.95
N ALA A 29 -3.51 21.05 10.47
CA ALA A 29 -3.26 19.76 11.08
C ALA A 29 -1.77 19.41 11.06
N VAL A 30 -1.27 18.92 12.20
CA VAL A 30 0.09 18.40 12.35
C VAL A 30 0.00 17.00 12.94
N TYR A 31 0.29 15.99 12.14
CA TYR A 31 0.27 14.59 12.55
C TYR A 31 1.69 14.14 12.89
N LEU A 32 1.94 13.84 14.17
CA LEU A 32 3.25 13.39 14.69
C LEU A 32 3.24 11.94 15.18
N ASP A 33 2.14 11.22 14.95
CA ASP A 33 1.98 9.82 15.36
C ASP A 33 1.95 8.88 14.15
N GLY A 34 3.12 8.69 13.53
CA GLY A 34 3.29 7.71 12.46
C GLY A 34 2.93 6.26 12.88
N PRO A 35 3.33 5.79 14.08
CA PRO A 35 2.96 4.46 14.57
C PRO A 35 1.44 4.26 14.71
N GLY A 36 0.69 5.29 15.09
CA GLY A 36 -0.78 5.25 15.15
C GLY A 36 -1.46 5.23 13.78
N GLY A 37 -0.77 5.70 12.73
CA GLY A 37 -1.23 5.63 11.35
C GLY A 37 -0.65 6.72 10.47
N THR A 38 -0.59 6.45 9.15
CA THR A 38 -0.07 7.39 8.16
C THR A 38 -1.19 8.04 7.36
N GLN A 39 -0.99 9.30 6.98
CA GLN A 39 -1.88 9.96 6.03
C GLN A 39 -1.66 9.42 4.61
N VAL A 40 -2.72 9.40 3.80
CA VAL A 40 -2.72 8.82 2.45
C VAL A 40 -2.51 9.93 1.41
N PRO A 41 -1.59 9.77 0.43
CA PRO A 41 -1.42 10.75 -0.63
C PRO A 41 -2.56 10.66 -1.67
N GLN A 42 -2.85 11.77 -2.35
CA GLN A 42 -3.97 11.88 -3.30
C GLN A 42 -3.95 10.78 -4.38
N ARG A 43 -2.77 10.46 -4.94
CA ARG A 43 -2.63 9.38 -5.94
C ARG A 43 -3.12 8.00 -5.48
N VAL A 44 -3.01 7.70 -4.18
CA VAL A 44 -3.51 6.43 -3.63
C VAL A 44 -5.02 6.49 -3.46
N ILE A 45 -5.55 7.64 -3.02
CA ILE A 45 -7.00 7.89 -2.95
C ILE A 45 -7.63 7.73 -4.34
N ASP A 46 -7.02 8.34 -5.35
CA ASP A 46 -7.48 8.28 -6.74
C ASP A 46 -7.46 6.86 -7.29
N ALA A 47 -6.39 6.10 -7.04
CA ALA A 47 -6.29 4.70 -7.48
C ALA A 47 -7.38 3.81 -6.86
N ILE A 48 -7.63 3.97 -5.54
CA ILE A 48 -8.70 3.24 -4.85
C ILE A 48 -10.06 3.65 -5.38
N SER A 49 -10.32 4.96 -5.50
CA SER A 49 -11.58 5.49 -6.02
C SER A 49 -11.84 4.99 -7.43
N GLN A 50 -10.83 5.04 -8.30
CA GLN A 50 -10.94 4.57 -9.69
C GLN A 50 -11.25 3.07 -9.75
N ALA A 51 -10.53 2.24 -8.99
CA ALA A 51 -10.78 0.80 -8.95
C ALA A 51 -12.24 0.50 -8.56
N LEU A 52 -12.75 1.17 -7.52
CA LEU A 52 -14.12 1.00 -7.05
C LEU A 52 -15.16 1.53 -8.07
N SER A 53 -14.93 2.72 -8.65
CA SER A 53 -15.84 3.33 -9.62
C SER A 53 -15.93 2.55 -10.93
N LEU A 54 -14.85 1.89 -11.35
CA LEU A 54 -14.86 1.03 -12.54
C LEU A 54 -15.46 -0.35 -12.25
N GLY A 55 -15.58 -0.74 -10.99
CA GLY A 55 -16.11 -2.02 -10.54
C GLY A 55 -15.02 -3.05 -10.25
N ILE A 56 -15.21 -3.79 -9.16
CA ILE A 56 -14.36 -4.89 -8.68
C ILE A 56 -15.17 -6.18 -8.54
N SER A 57 -14.50 -7.32 -8.62
CA SER A 57 -15.15 -8.62 -8.47
C SER A 57 -14.18 -9.67 -7.93
N ASN A 58 -14.71 -10.84 -7.55
CA ASN A 58 -13.88 -11.97 -7.19
C ASN A 58 -13.02 -12.42 -8.39
N HIS A 59 -11.87 -13.01 -8.10
CA HIS A 59 -10.86 -13.43 -9.09
C HIS A 59 -11.32 -14.59 -9.98
N GLY A 60 -10.71 -14.72 -11.16
CA GLY A 60 -10.85 -15.90 -12.03
C GLY A 60 -12.21 -16.05 -12.74
N GLY A 61 -13.03 -15.01 -12.76
CA GLY A 61 -14.25 -14.94 -13.55
C GLY A 61 -13.97 -14.50 -15.00
N PRO A 62 -14.74 -14.96 -15.99
CA PRO A 62 -14.52 -14.63 -17.41
C PRO A 62 -15.08 -13.26 -17.82
N PHE A 63 -15.23 -12.33 -16.86
CA PHE A 63 -15.89 -11.05 -17.07
C PHE A 63 -15.00 -9.89 -16.64
N ILE A 64 -15.19 -8.74 -17.30
CA ILE A 64 -14.23 -7.63 -17.29
C ILE A 64 -13.87 -7.10 -15.91
N THR A 65 -14.80 -7.10 -14.95
CA THR A 65 -14.51 -6.63 -13.59
C THR A 65 -13.67 -7.62 -12.77
N SER A 66 -13.74 -8.92 -13.08
CA SER A 66 -12.86 -9.93 -12.50
C SER A 66 -11.45 -9.80 -13.08
N GLU A 67 -11.33 -9.75 -14.41
CA GLU A 67 -10.04 -9.54 -15.10
C GLU A 67 -9.33 -8.27 -14.62
N ARG A 68 -10.09 -7.18 -14.39
CA ARG A 68 -9.53 -5.93 -13.85
C ARG A 68 -9.04 -6.10 -12.41
N SER A 69 -9.81 -6.79 -11.55
CA SER A 69 -9.39 -7.07 -10.16
C SER A 69 -8.11 -7.90 -10.12
N ASP A 70 -8.00 -8.89 -11.01
CA ASP A 70 -6.79 -9.72 -11.13
C ASP A 70 -5.61 -8.88 -11.60
N ALA A 71 -5.77 -8.07 -12.66
CA ALA A 71 -4.73 -7.18 -13.16
C ALA A 71 -4.23 -6.17 -12.12
N ILE A 72 -5.13 -5.59 -11.30
CA ILE A 72 -4.76 -4.70 -10.19
C ILE A 72 -3.91 -5.45 -9.16
N THR A 73 -4.32 -6.67 -8.81
CA THR A 73 -3.63 -7.49 -7.81
C THR A 73 -2.25 -7.92 -8.31
N ASP A 74 -2.12 -8.32 -9.57
CA ASP A 74 -0.86 -8.73 -10.18
C ASP A 74 0.12 -7.56 -10.30
N ALA A 75 -0.36 -6.39 -10.73
CA ALA A 75 0.45 -5.18 -10.78
C ALA A 75 0.94 -4.76 -9.38
N ALA A 76 0.07 -4.85 -8.37
CA ALA A 76 0.46 -4.58 -6.98
C ALA A 76 1.51 -5.58 -6.49
N ARG A 77 1.35 -6.87 -6.82
CA ARG A 77 2.30 -7.92 -6.45
C ARG A 77 3.69 -7.69 -7.06
N ALA A 78 3.74 -7.32 -8.34
CA ALA A 78 4.98 -6.98 -9.04
C ALA A 78 5.66 -5.74 -8.43
N ALA A 79 4.91 -4.69 -8.12
CA ALA A 79 5.46 -3.48 -7.48
C ALA A 79 6.05 -3.75 -6.08
N ILE A 80 5.40 -4.61 -5.30
CA ILE A 80 5.89 -5.00 -3.98
C ILE A 80 7.11 -5.94 -4.06
N ALA A 81 7.15 -6.82 -5.07
CA ALA A 81 8.32 -7.64 -5.34
C ALA A 81 9.55 -6.78 -5.67
N ASP A 82 9.38 -5.74 -6.49
CA ASP A 82 10.44 -4.75 -6.77
C ASP A 82 10.88 -4.02 -5.49
N LEU A 83 9.92 -3.52 -4.69
CA LEU A 83 10.19 -2.81 -3.43
C LEU A 83 11.02 -3.64 -2.43
N TYR A 84 10.72 -4.93 -2.30
CA TYR A 84 11.41 -5.85 -1.38
C TYR A 84 12.55 -6.64 -2.04
N ASN A 85 12.82 -6.42 -3.32
CA ASN A 85 13.79 -7.18 -4.10
C ASN A 85 13.56 -8.71 -4.01
N ALA A 86 12.30 -9.13 -4.11
CA ALA A 86 11.92 -10.53 -4.24
C ALA A 86 12.30 -11.06 -5.63
N ARG A 87 12.57 -12.36 -5.76
CA ARG A 87 12.98 -12.95 -7.04
C ARG A 87 11.81 -13.01 -8.01
N ASN A 88 10.62 -13.31 -7.52
CA ASN A 88 9.41 -13.40 -8.32
C ASN A 88 8.20 -12.80 -7.57
N PRO A 89 7.21 -12.21 -8.27
CA PRO A 89 5.99 -11.71 -7.65
C PRO A 89 5.25 -12.73 -6.80
N GLU A 90 5.24 -14.00 -7.19
CA GLU A 90 4.55 -15.09 -6.50
C GLU A 90 5.04 -15.34 -5.06
N GLU A 91 6.22 -14.82 -4.71
CA GLU A 91 6.76 -14.86 -3.33
C GLU A 91 6.06 -13.84 -2.40
N ILE A 92 5.35 -12.86 -2.96
CA ILE A 92 4.59 -11.86 -2.19
C ILE A 92 3.21 -12.42 -1.87
N VAL A 93 2.80 -12.38 -0.60
CA VAL A 93 1.45 -12.79 -0.17
C VAL A 93 0.75 -11.63 0.52
N PHE A 94 -0.42 -11.23 0.01
CA PHE A 94 -1.26 -10.22 0.65
C PHE A 94 -2.12 -10.83 1.76
N GLY A 95 -2.31 -10.08 2.83
CA GLY A 95 -3.20 -10.42 3.93
C GLY A 95 -3.78 -9.16 4.57
N GLN A 96 -4.70 -9.34 5.50
CA GLN A 96 -5.47 -8.24 6.09
C GLN A 96 -4.60 -7.21 6.82
N ASN A 97 -3.58 -7.68 7.54
CA ASN A 97 -2.59 -6.87 8.25
C ASN A 97 -1.44 -7.77 8.73
N MET A 98 -0.39 -7.14 9.27
CA MET A 98 0.81 -7.83 9.78
C MET A 98 0.48 -8.83 10.90
N THR A 99 -0.41 -8.48 11.84
CA THR A 99 -0.80 -9.35 12.96
C THR A 99 -1.43 -10.66 12.47
N SER A 100 -2.42 -10.56 11.57
CA SER A 100 -3.10 -11.72 11.00
C SER A 100 -2.16 -12.61 10.20
N LEU A 101 -1.25 -12.00 9.41
CA LEU A 101 -0.23 -12.75 8.65
C LEU A 101 0.75 -13.48 9.56
N THR A 102 1.18 -12.85 10.65
CA THR A 102 2.09 -13.46 11.63
C THR A 102 1.47 -14.70 12.27
N PHE A 103 0.19 -14.63 12.65
CA PHE A 103 -0.52 -15.80 13.15
C PHE A 103 -0.69 -16.89 12.09
N ALA A 104 -0.96 -16.53 10.83
CA ALA A 104 -1.08 -17.48 9.73
C ALA A 104 0.24 -18.25 9.51
N ILE A 105 1.37 -17.53 9.45
CA ILE A 105 2.71 -18.12 9.30
C ILE A 105 3.06 -19.00 10.50
N SER A 106 2.85 -18.52 11.73
CA SER A 106 3.13 -19.30 12.94
C SER A 106 2.38 -20.63 12.94
N ARG A 107 1.07 -20.62 12.61
CA ARG A 107 0.26 -21.84 12.54
C ARG A 107 0.69 -22.78 11.41
N ALA A 108 1.10 -22.24 10.26
CA ALA A 108 1.61 -23.05 9.15
C ALA A 108 2.89 -23.79 9.53
N ILE A 109 3.85 -23.09 10.15
CA ILE A 109 5.13 -23.65 10.58
C ILE A 109 4.95 -24.66 11.72
N ALA A 110 4.12 -24.33 12.73
CA ALA A 110 3.92 -25.18 13.90
C ALA A 110 3.37 -26.58 13.56
N ARG A 111 2.62 -26.72 12.47
CA ARG A 111 2.07 -28.02 12.02
C ARG A 111 3.15 -29.03 11.62
N THR A 112 4.33 -28.55 11.24
CA THR A 112 5.45 -29.39 10.78
C THR A 112 6.67 -29.25 11.68
N TRP A 113 6.54 -28.61 12.85
CA TRP A 113 7.65 -28.41 13.78
C TRP A 113 7.98 -29.73 14.50
N GLN A 114 9.26 -30.10 14.53
CA GLN A 114 9.78 -31.27 15.24
C GLN A 114 10.68 -30.83 16.40
#